data_AF-A0AAC8XQG6-F1
#
_entry.id   AF-A0AAC8XQG6-F1
#
_cell.length_a   1.000
_cell.length_b   1.000
_cell.length_c   1.000
_cell.angle_alpha   90.00
_cell.angle_beta   90.00
_cell.angle_gamma   90.00
#
_symmetry.space_group_name_H-M   'P 1'
#
loop_
_entity.id
_entity.type
_entity.pdbx_description
1 polymer ?
#
loop_
_entity_poly.entity_id
_entity_poly.type
_entity_poly.pdbx_seq_one_letter_code
_entity_poly.pdbx_strand_id
1 'polypeptide(L)'
;MAKLTSVLPFVALLLTGCDLGPESPRGFSLPEGNADAGKVAFQKYQCTDCHQIEGITMPDDHAYLVPKPIPLGGSSGRITTYGELVTSVINPSHKLTRRQPVSMTSVDGESRMRNMNNVLTVQELIDLVAYLQPKYKVVPYRTSEYRLYQLRMPEQDSQGEN
;
A
#
# COMPACT_ATOMS: atom_id res chain seq x y z
N MET A 1 37.21 32.47 -18.97
CA MET A 1 35.97 32.28 -18.20
C MET A 1 35.18 31.17 -18.87
N ALA A 2 35.35 29.94 -18.41
CA ALA A 2 34.76 28.75 -19.03
C ALA A 2 33.25 28.73 -18.76
N LYS A 3 32.46 28.51 -19.82
CA LYS A 3 31.00 28.48 -19.82
C LYS A 3 30.50 27.28 -19.00
N LEU A 4 30.27 27.49 -17.70
CA LEU A 4 29.75 26.48 -16.77
C LEU A 4 28.24 26.22 -16.93
N THR A 5 27.57 26.89 -17.87
CA THR A 5 26.10 26.88 -18.03
C THR A 5 25.58 25.72 -18.89
N SER A 6 26.44 24.94 -19.53
CA SER A 6 26.02 23.89 -20.47
C SER A 6 25.90 22.47 -19.89
N VAL A 7 26.26 22.26 -18.61
CA VAL A 7 26.28 20.92 -17.98
C VAL A 7 24.92 20.53 -17.37
N LEU A 8 24.11 21.53 -16.99
CA LEU A 8 22.82 21.32 -16.33
C LEU A 8 21.77 20.52 -17.13
N PRO A 9 21.59 20.71 -18.46
CA PRO A 9 20.61 19.90 -19.22
C PRO A 9 21.04 18.44 -19.40
N PHE A 10 22.34 18.13 -19.31
CA PHE A 10 22.85 16.76 -19.49
C PHE A 10 22.57 15.88 -18.26
N VAL A 11 22.56 16.46 -17.06
CA VAL A 11 22.23 15.76 -15.81
C VAL A 11 20.74 15.40 -15.73
N ALA A 12 19.86 16.23 -16.29
CA ALA A 12 18.41 15.97 -16.30
C ALA A 12 18.02 14.75 -17.17
N LEU A 13 18.80 14.44 -18.23
CA LEU A 13 18.55 13.28 -19.08
C LEU A 13 18.82 11.93 -18.39
N LEU A 14 19.65 11.91 -17.35
CA LEU A 14 20.03 10.68 -16.64
C LEU A 14 18.96 10.17 -15.66
N LEU A 15 17.88 10.93 -15.44
CA LEU A 15 16.85 10.62 -14.45
C LEU A 15 15.59 9.92 -15.02
N THR A 16 15.49 9.73 -16.33
CA THR A 16 14.28 9.14 -16.96
C THR A 16 14.28 7.61 -17.02
N GLY A 17 15.35 6.95 -16.59
CA GLY A 17 15.54 5.49 -16.75
C GLY A 17 15.14 4.62 -15.56
N CYS A 18 14.86 5.18 -14.37
CA CYS A 18 14.77 4.39 -13.13
C CYS A 18 13.64 3.35 -13.07
N ASP A 19 12.65 3.44 -13.96
CA ASP A 19 11.45 2.59 -13.99
C ASP A 19 11.16 2.05 -15.40
N LEU A 20 12.16 1.97 -16.29
CA LEU A 20 12.01 1.40 -17.63
C LEU A 20 12.59 -0.02 -17.75
N GLY A 21 13.11 -0.56 -16.65
CA GLY A 21 13.63 -1.93 -16.59
C GLY A 21 12.52 -3.00 -16.60
N PRO A 22 12.90 -4.28 -16.73
CA PRO A 22 11.95 -5.41 -16.81
C PRO A 22 11.07 -5.57 -15.55
N GLU A 23 11.51 -5.05 -14.41
CA GLU A 23 10.77 -5.09 -13.13
C GLU A 23 9.75 -3.94 -12.98
N SER A 24 9.59 -3.10 -14.01
CA SER A 24 8.68 -1.95 -13.94
C SER A 24 7.21 -2.38 -13.93
N PRO A 25 6.37 -1.83 -13.04
CA PRO A 25 4.94 -2.04 -13.09
C PRO A 25 4.25 -1.23 -14.20
N ARG A 26 4.97 -0.39 -14.95
CA ARG A 26 4.39 0.45 -16.01
C ARG A 26 3.85 -0.41 -17.15
N GLY A 27 2.62 -0.13 -17.57
CA GLY A 27 1.95 -0.91 -18.61
C GLY A 27 1.35 -2.23 -18.14
N PHE A 28 1.54 -2.61 -16.86
CA PHE A 28 0.88 -3.78 -16.30
C PHE A 28 -0.64 -3.57 -16.29
N SER A 29 -1.35 -4.49 -16.92
CA SER A 29 -2.81 -4.53 -16.93
C SER A 29 -3.28 -5.97 -16.82
N LEU A 30 -4.45 -6.15 -16.21
CA LEU A 30 -5.17 -7.42 -16.21
C LEU A 30 -6.37 -7.29 -17.15
N PRO A 31 -6.81 -8.39 -17.77
CA PRO A 31 -8.13 -8.42 -18.39
C PRO A 31 -9.22 -8.20 -17.34
N GLU A 32 -10.43 -7.91 -17.79
CA GLU A 32 -11.58 -7.79 -16.88
C GLU A 32 -11.83 -9.13 -16.16
N GLY A 33 -11.96 -9.05 -14.83
CA GLY A 33 -12.23 -10.20 -13.96
C GLY A 33 -13.63 -10.17 -13.38
N ASN A 34 -14.07 -11.30 -12.84
CA ASN A 34 -15.35 -11.45 -12.19
C ASN A 34 -15.20 -11.31 -10.66
N ALA A 35 -15.72 -10.22 -10.09
CA ALA A 35 -15.61 -9.94 -8.66
C ALA A 35 -16.32 -10.98 -7.76
N ASP A 36 -17.42 -11.59 -8.22
CA ASP A 36 -18.11 -12.64 -7.46
C ASP A 36 -17.29 -13.93 -7.44
N ALA A 37 -16.70 -14.31 -8.58
CA ALA A 37 -15.74 -15.41 -8.65
C ALA A 37 -14.50 -15.14 -7.78
N GLY A 38 -14.04 -13.88 -7.73
CA GLY A 38 -12.94 -13.45 -6.88
C GLY A 38 -13.24 -13.61 -5.39
N LYS A 39 -14.46 -13.28 -4.96
CA LYS A 39 -14.93 -13.54 -3.59
C LYS A 39 -14.91 -15.03 -3.27
N VAL A 40 -15.38 -15.86 -4.21
CA VAL A 40 -15.33 -17.32 -4.06
C VAL A 40 -13.89 -17.81 -3.93
N ALA A 41 -12.97 -17.32 -4.75
CA ALA A 41 -11.55 -17.64 -4.64
C ALA A 41 -10.97 -17.20 -3.28
N PHE A 42 -11.29 -15.99 -2.81
CA PHE A 42 -10.84 -15.48 -1.51
C PHE A 42 -11.24 -16.41 -0.34
N GLN A 43 -12.46 -16.95 -0.38
CA GLN A 43 -12.94 -17.90 0.63
C GLN A 43 -12.35 -19.30 0.43
N LYS A 44 -12.29 -19.77 -0.82
CA LYS A 44 -11.72 -21.08 -1.19
C LYS A 44 -10.28 -21.24 -0.70
N TYR A 45 -9.47 -20.19 -0.84
CA TYR A 45 -8.07 -20.19 -0.40
C TYR A 45 -7.89 -19.70 1.05
N GLN A 46 -8.98 -19.56 1.80
CA GLN A 46 -8.99 -19.20 3.21
C GLN A 46 -8.18 -17.94 3.51
N CYS A 47 -8.28 -16.93 2.64
CA CYS A 47 -7.57 -15.67 2.85
C CYS A 47 -8.02 -14.98 4.16
N THR A 48 -9.22 -15.29 4.65
CA THR A 48 -9.80 -14.84 5.92
C THR A 48 -9.12 -15.40 7.17
N ASP A 49 -8.25 -16.40 7.04
CA ASP A 49 -7.50 -16.94 8.18
C ASP A 49 -6.49 -15.91 8.73
N CYS A 50 -6.06 -14.98 7.87
CA CYS A 50 -5.14 -13.90 8.24
C CYS A 50 -5.71 -12.51 7.94
N HIS A 51 -6.56 -12.37 6.92
CA HIS A 51 -7.01 -11.08 6.43
C HIS A 51 -8.45 -10.76 6.84
N GLN A 52 -8.69 -9.49 7.14
CA GLN A 52 -10.04 -8.94 7.29
C GLN A 52 -10.33 -8.01 6.11
N ILE A 53 -11.55 -8.09 5.56
CA ILE A 53 -11.94 -7.29 4.40
C ILE A 53 -13.37 -6.76 4.54
N GLU A 54 -13.62 -5.56 4.02
CA GLU A 54 -14.95 -4.95 3.99
C GLU A 54 -15.94 -5.84 3.19
N GLY A 55 -17.03 -6.24 3.84
CA GLY A 55 -18.09 -7.05 3.25
C GLY A 55 -18.00 -8.56 3.53
N ILE A 56 -17.03 -8.99 4.34
CA ILE A 56 -17.01 -10.34 4.93
C ILE A 56 -16.96 -10.18 6.45
N THR A 57 -18.01 -10.62 7.13
CA THR A 57 -18.05 -10.71 8.59
C THR A 57 -17.69 -12.14 8.99
N MET A 58 -16.66 -12.27 9.83
CA MET A 58 -16.31 -13.56 10.41
C MET A 58 -17.15 -13.81 11.67
N PRO A 59 -17.46 -15.08 12.00
CA PRO A 59 -18.06 -15.44 13.28
C PRO A 59 -17.25 -14.89 14.47
N ASP A 60 -17.91 -14.63 15.60
CA ASP A 60 -17.26 -14.10 16.80
C ASP A 60 -16.21 -15.05 17.39
N ASP A 61 -16.34 -16.36 17.12
CA ASP A 61 -15.42 -17.42 17.52
C ASP A 61 -14.34 -17.71 16.47
N HIS A 62 -14.27 -16.94 15.37
CA HIS A 62 -13.24 -17.11 14.35
C HIS A 62 -11.85 -16.80 14.91
N ALA A 63 -10.99 -17.81 14.91
CA ALA A 63 -9.60 -17.68 15.34
C ALA A 63 -8.69 -17.39 14.13
N TYR A 64 -8.17 -16.17 14.06
CA TYR A 64 -7.14 -15.84 13.06
C TYR A 64 -5.82 -16.55 13.36
N LEU A 65 -5.07 -16.92 12.32
CA LEU A 65 -3.73 -17.50 12.43
C LEU A 65 -2.66 -16.47 12.84
N VAL A 66 -3.06 -15.20 12.99
CA VAL A 66 -2.22 -14.08 13.35
C VAL A 66 -2.83 -13.34 14.55
N PRO A 67 -2.02 -12.73 15.44
CA PRO A 67 -2.53 -12.09 16.66
C PRO A 67 -3.50 -10.93 16.41
N LYS A 68 -3.39 -10.28 15.25
CA LYS A 68 -4.29 -9.24 14.80
C LYS A 68 -4.54 -9.43 13.30
N PRO A 69 -5.81 -9.48 12.85
CA PRO A 69 -6.11 -9.63 11.43
C PRO A 69 -5.52 -8.48 10.62
N ILE A 70 -5.05 -8.81 9.42
CA ILE A 70 -4.44 -7.86 8.49
C ILE A 70 -5.56 -7.26 7.64
N PRO A 71 -5.90 -5.96 7.79
CA PRO A 71 -6.95 -5.36 6.99
C PRO A 71 -6.53 -5.27 5.51
N LEU A 72 -7.42 -5.65 4.61
CA LEU A 72 -7.32 -5.41 3.17
C LEU A 72 -8.31 -4.32 2.74
N GLY A 73 -7.87 -3.48 1.82
CA GLY A 73 -8.60 -2.29 1.39
C GLY A 73 -8.40 -1.10 2.32
N GLY A 74 -9.39 -0.21 2.35
CA GLY A 74 -9.38 1.01 3.14
C GLY A 74 -9.02 2.25 2.31
N SER A 75 -8.95 3.39 3.01
CA SER A 75 -8.72 4.69 2.40
C SER A 75 -7.25 5.11 2.53
N SER A 76 -6.61 5.49 1.43
CA SER A 76 -5.23 5.99 1.44
C SER A 76 -5.04 7.15 0.47
N GLY A 77 -3.98 7.95 0.68
CA GLY A 77 -3.59 9.02 -0.26
C GLY A 77 -2.94 8.52 -1.55
N ARG A 78 -2.77 7.20 -1.71
CA ARG A 78 -2.11 6.57 -2.86
C ARG A 78 -3.08 5.64 -3.58
N ILE A 79 -2.97 5.61 -4.90
CA ILE A 79 -3.66 4.62 -5.73
C ILE A 79 -2.99 3.28 -5.51
N THR A 80 -3.76 2.26 -5.13
CA THR A 80 -3.31 0.87 -5.15
C THR A 80 -3.52 0.34 -6.57
N THR A 81 -2.46 -0.15 -7.23
CA THR A 81 -2.57 -0.63 -8.62
C THR A 81 -2.79 -2.14 -8.69
N TYR A 82 -3.24 -2.65 -9.84
CA TYR A 82 -3.34 -4.10 -10.06
C TYR A 82 -2.00 -4.81 -9.88
N GLY A 83 -0.91 -4.22 -10.38
CA GLY A 83 0.43 -4.78 -10.21
C GLY A 83 0.82 -4.89 -8.73
N GLU A 84 0.44 -3.92 -7.90
CA GLU A 84 0.68 -3.99 -6.46
C GLU A 84 -0.14 -5.08 -5.77
N LEU A 85 -1.43 -5.25 -6.13
CA LEU A 85 -2.27 -6.31 -5.56
C LEU A 85 -1.77 -7.69 -5.98
N VAL A 86 -1.51 -7.90 -7.27
CA VAL A 86 -0.94 -9.14 -7.80
C VAL A 86 0.36 -9.48 -7.09
N THR A 87 1.29 -8.53 -7.01
CA THR A 87 2.58 -8.72 -6.34
C THR A 87 2.40 -9.10 -4.88
N SER A 88 1.44 -8.48 -4.17
CA SER A 88 1.17 -8.80 -2.76
C SER A 88 0.65 -10.23 -2.55
N VAL A 89 0.00 -10.82 -3.56
CA VAL A 89 -0.50 -12.20 -3.51
C VAL A 89 0.58 -13.22 -3.91
N ILE A 90 1.32 -12.97 -4.99
CA ILE A 90 2.27 -13.94 -5.57
C ILE A 90 3.70 -13.82 -5.02
N ASN A 91 4.00 -12.69 -4.37
CA ASN A 91 5.27 -12.41 -3.73
C ASN A 91 5.05 -11.67 -2.38
N PRO A 92 4.46 -12.36 -1.38
CA PRO A 92 4.00 -11.72 -0.16
C PRO A 92 5.11 -11.13 0.72
N SER A 93 6.38 -11.53 0.49
CA SER A 93 7.54 -10.97 1.19
C SER A 93 8.00 -9.61 0.61
N HIS A 94 7.64 -9.27 -0.63
CA HIS A 94 8.19 -8.12 -1.35
C HIS A 94 7.90 -6.75 -0.71
N LYS A 95 6.74 -6.60 -0.05
CA LYS A 95 6.33 -5.34 0.59
C LYS A 95 6.44 -5.35 2.12
N LEU A 96 7.07 -6.36 2.70
CA LEU A 96 7.31 -6.37 4.14
C LEU A 96 8.40 -5.36 4.50
N THR A 97 8.06 -4.41 5.37
CA THR A 97 9.08 -3.54 5.94
C THR A 97 9.80 -4.26 7.08
N ARG A 98 11.06 -3.93 7.35
CA ARG A 98 11.85 -4.49 8.47
C ARG A 98 11.21 -4.31 9.86
N ARG A 99 10.19 -3.46 9.98
CA ARG A 99 9.48 -3.17 11.24
C ARG A 99 8.18 -3.96 11.41
N GLN A 100 7.89 -4.92 10.52
CA GLN A 100 6.69 -5.73 10.65
C GLN A 100 6.76 -6.64 11.88
N PRO A 101 5.61 -6.98 12.49
CA PRO A 101 5.59 -7.83 13.67
C PRO A 101 6.16 -9.22 13.35
N VAL A 102 6.94 -9.79 14.27
CA VAL A 102 7.45 -11.17 14.19
C VAL A 102 6.34 -12.22 14.03
N SER A 103 5.11 -11.88 14.38
CA SER A 103 3.94 -12.74 14.17
C SER A 103 3.52 -12.87 12.70
N MET A 104 4.02 -11.99 11.82
CA MET A 104 3.72 -11.98 10.39
C MET A 104 4.91 -12.47 9.54
N THR A 105 6.08 -12.62 10.16
CA THR A 105 7.32 -12.97 9.46
C THR A 105 8.01 -14.19 10.05
N SER A 106 8.77 -14.91 9.24
CA SER A 106 9.68 -15.98 9.67
C SER A 106 10.89 -15.39 10.42
N VAL A 107 11.75 -16.27 10.94
CA VAL A 107 13.03 -15.87 11.56
C VAL A 107 13.94 -15.15 10.55
N ASP A 108 13.85 -15.55 9.28
CA ASP A 108 14.62 -14.97 8.17
C ASP A 108 13.97 -13.71 7.57
N GLY A 109 12.83 -13.26 8.12
CA GLY A 109 12.13 -12.06 7.69
C GLY A 109 11.18 -12.26 6.51
N GLU A 110 10.90 -13.50 6.11
CA GLU A 110 9.95 -13.80 5.03
C GLU A 110 8.51 -13.78 5.53
N SER A 111 7.54 -13.52 4.65
CA SER A 111 6.13 -13.56 5.00
C SER A 111 5.67 -14.95 5.44
N ARG A 112 4.85 -15.01 6.49
CA ARG A 112 4.12 -16.23 6.87
C ARG A 112 2.90 -16.49 5.99
N MET A 113 2.52 -15.55 5.13
CA MET A 113 1.47 -15.78 4.13
C MET A 113 1.88 -16.94 3.23
N ARG A 114 1.01 -17.93 3.10
CA ARG A 114 1.24 -19.09 2.24
C ARG A 114 1.52 -18.63 0.80
N ASN A 115 2.53 -19.23 0.17
CA ASN A 115 2.77 -19.04 -1.26
C ASN A 115 1.61 -19.63 -2.08
N MET A 116 0.97 -18.80 -2.89
CA MET A 116 -0.22 -19.19 -3.66
C MET A 116 0.08 -19.58 -5.12
N ASN A 117 1.34 -19.48 -5.57
CA ASN A 117 1.71 -19.55 -6.98
C ASN A 117 1.41 -20.90 -7.63
N ASN A 118 1.42 -21.97 -6.84
CA ASN A 118 1.15 -23.33 -7.31
C ASN A 118 -0.31 -23.76 -7.13
N VAL A 119 -1.16 -22.90 -6.54
CA VAL A 119 -2.54 -23.26 -6.19
C VAL A 119 -3.59 -22.33 -6.75
N LEU A 120 -3.27 -21.04 -6.95
CA LEU A 120 -4.11 -20.10 -7.68
C LEU A 120 -3.91 -20.29 -9.17
N THR A 121 -5.00 -20.48 -9.91
CA THR A 121 -4.97 -20.31 -11.35
C THR A 121 -4.83 -18.82 -11.70
N VAL A 122 -4.35 -18.53 -12.90
CA VAL A 122 -4.27 -17.15 -13.41
C VAL A 122 -5.66 -16.49 -13.41
N GLN A 123 -6.71 -17.24 -13.77
CA GLN A 123 -8.08 -16.73 -13.77
C GLN A 123 -8.54 -16.37 -12.36
N GLU A 124 -8.32 -17.22 -11.37
CA GLU A 124 -8.67 -16.92 -9.98
C GLU A 124 -7.91 -15.72 -9.43
N LEU A 125 -6.66 -15.51 -9.84
CA LEU A 125 -5.89 -14.32 -9.48
C LEU A 125 -6.49 -13.04 -10.11
N ILE A 126 -6.88 -13.09 -11.38
CA ILE A 126 -7.56 -11.99 -12.07
C ILE A 126 -8.87 -11.63 -11.35
N ASP A 127 -9.70 -12.65 -11.09
CA ASP A 127 -10.99 -12.49 -10.42
C ASP A 127 -10.81 -11.98 -8.99
N LEU A 128 -9.81 -12.50 -8.28
CA LEU A 128 -9.45 -12.05 -6.93
C LEU A 128 -9.05 -10.57 -6.92
N VAL A 129 -8.24 -10.11 -7.88
CA VAL A 129 -7.88 -8.70 -8.01
C VAL A 129 -9.11 -7.85 -8.33
N ALA A 130 -10.01 -8.33 -9.20
CA ALA A 130 -11.27 -7.65 -9.49
C ALA A 130 -12.17 -7.51 -8.23
N TYR A 131 -12.16 -8.50 -7.35
CA TYR A 131 -12.86 -8.44 -6.06
C TYR A 131 -12.21 -7.47 -5.05
N LEU A 132 -10.87 -7.46 -4.99
CA LEU A 132 -10.11 -6.67 -4.01
C LEU A 132 -10.04 -5.19 -4.38
N GLN A 133 -9.82 -4.85 -5.66
CA GLN A 133 -9.53 -3.48 -6.09
C GLN A 133 -10.55 -2.44 -5.60
N PRO A 134 -11.89 -2.66 -5.70
CA PRO A 134 -12.88 -1.67 -5.28
C PRO A 134 -12.86 -1.36 -3.77
N LYS A 135 -12.19 -2.20 -2.97
CA LYS A 135 -12.04 -2.01 -1.51
C LYS A 135 -10.96 -0.97 -1.17
N TYR A 136 -10.11 -0.61 -2.13
CA TYR A 136 -9.05 0.39 -1.97
C TYR A 136 -9.53 1.74 -2.49
N LYS A 137 -9.77 2.68 -1.57
CA LYS A 137 -10.30 4.00 -1.86
C LYS A 137 -9.19 5.04 -1.80
N VAL A 138 -9.14 5.94 -2.78
CA VAL A 138 -8.19 7.05 -2.76
C VAL A 138 -8.86 8.25 -2.10
N VAL A 139 -8.25 8.76 -1.04
CA VAL A 139 -8.70 9.99 -0.37
C VAL A 139 -7.66 11.09 -0.57
N PRO A 140 -8.06 12.34 -0.83
CA PRO A 140 -7.12 13.43 -0.97
C PRO A 140 -6.27 13.58 0.30
N TYR A 141 -4.98 13.85 0.14
CA TYR A 141 -4.10 14.12 1.27
C TYR A 141 -4.58 15.39 2.01
N ARG A 142 -4.94 15.24 3.29
CA ARG A 142 -5.21 16.40 4.15
C ARG A 142 -3.87 16.98 4.59
N THR A 143 -3.59 18.20 4.14
CA THR A 143 -2.44 18.98 4.62
C THR A 143 -2.57 19.17 6.13
N SER A 144 -1.45 19.11 6.86
CA SER A 144 -1.46 19.46 8.27
C SER A 144 -1.84 20.94 8.39
N GLU A 145 -2.94 21.23 9.06
CA GLU A 145 -3.27 22.59 9.48
C GLU A 145 -2.18 23.02 10.46
N TYR A 146 -1.20 23.78 9.98
CA TYR A 146 -0.16 24.33 10.83
C TYR A 146 -0.83 25.37 11.71
N ARG A 147 -1.13 25.00 12.96
CA ARG A 147 -1.58 25.97 13.97
C ARG A 147 -0.38 26.88 14.20
N LEU A 148 -0.33 28.02 13.51
CA LEU A 148 0.63 29.07 13.77
C LEU A 148 0.61 29.29 15.29
N TYR A 149 1.72 29.01 15.97
CA TYR A 149 1.87 29.40 17.35
C TYR A 149 1.53 30.89 17.39
N GLN A 150 0.46 31.25 18.10
CA GLN A 150 0.25 32.64 18.46
C GLN A 150 1.47 33.01 19.29
N LEU A 151 2.46 33.65 18.67
CA LEU A 151 3.53 34.31 19.38
C LEU A 151 2.82 35.30 20.30
N ARG A 152 2.75 34.96 21.60
CA ARG A 152 2.35 35.91 22.62
C ARG A 152 3.40 37.00 22.59
N MET A 153 3.11 38.09 21.88
CA MET A 153 3.94 39.29 21.95
C MET A 153 3.80 39.79 23.38
N PRO A 154 4.90 39.97 24.14
CA PRO A 154 4.80 40.54 25.47
C PRO A 154 4.17 41.93 25.34
N GLU A 155 3.16 42.18 26.16
CA GLU A 155 2.49 43.48 26.24
C GLU A 155 3.57 44.53 26.56
N GLN A 156 3.67 45.58 25.74
CA GLN A 156 4.51 46.72 26.08
C GLN A 156 3.89 47.36 27.32
N ASP A 157 4.51 47.14 28.48
CA ASP A 157 4.21 47.88 29.70
C ASP A 157 4.39 49.38 29.42
N SER A 158 3.29 50.07 29.10
CA SER A 158 3.24 51.52 29.08
C SER A 158 3.17 52.02 30.53
N GLN A 159 4.32 52.08 31.20
CA GLN A 159 4.48 52.93 32.38
C GLN A 159 4.88 54.32 31.90
N GLY A 160 3.89 55.15 31.63
CA GLY A 160 4.01 56.60 31.54
C GLY A 160 3.42 57.24 32.79
N GLU A 161 4.30 57.83 33.59
CA GLU A 161 4.13 58.96 34.52
C GLU A 161 2.72 59.31 35.06
N ASN A 162 2.59 59.26 36.38
CA ASN A 162 2.12 60.38 37.19
C ASN A 162 3.00 60.50 38.45
#